data_AF-A0A933GI67-F1
#
_entry.id   AF-A0A933GI67-F1
#
_cell.length_a   1.000
_cell.length_b   1.000
_cell.length_c   1.000
_cell.angle_alpha   90.00
_cell.angle_beta   90.00
_cell.angle_gamma   90.00
#
_symmetry.space_group_name_H-M   'P 1'
#
loop_
_entity.id
_entity.type
_entity.pdbx_description
1 polymer ?
#
loop_
_entity_poly.entity_id
_entity_poly.type
_entity_poly.pdbx_seq_one_letter_code
_entity_poly.pdbx_strand_id
1 'polypeptide(L)'
;MRYRVPVDDNFHYMDESERYELGEFDTLETAVAACKRIVDEFLISNYRPGMTAGELYGQYAFFGEDPFVVYSGQGSVPFSARDYAAERGEQICHER
;
A
#
# COMPACT_ATOMS: atom_id res chain seq x y z
N MET A 1 0.14 -15.28 18.03
CA MET A 1 0.75 -14.07 17.43
C MET A 1 0.03 -13.82 16.12
N ARG A 2 -0.30 -12.56 15.83
CA ARG A 2 -1.10 -12.11 14.67
C ARG A 2 -0.41 -10.93 14.00
N TYR A 3 -0.67 -10.77 12.70
CA TYR A 3 -0.25 -9.62 11.90
C TYR A 3 -1.45 -8.70 11.72
N ARG A 4 -1.35 -7.45 12.19
CA ARG A 4 -2.39 -6.44 11.99
C ARG A 4 -2.00 -5.57 10.80
N VAL A 5 -3.01 -5.07 10.08
CA VAL A 5 -2.80 -4.15 8.96
C VAL A 5 -3.51 -2.84 9.26
N PRO A 6 -2.84 -1.87 9.91
CA PRO A 6 -3.30 -0.50 9.93
C PRO A 6 -3.11 0.15 8.55
N VAL A 7 -3.95 1.12 8.25
CA VAL A 7 -3.94 1.86 6.99
C VAL A 7 -4.00 3.35 7.28
N ASP A 8 -3.00 4.07 6.79
CA ASP A 8 -2.98 5.54 6.78
C ASP A 8 -3.46 6.07 5.44
N ASP A 9 -4.06 7.26 5.42
CA ASP A 9 -4.35 8.00 4.19
C ASP A 9 -3.18 8.95 3.89
N ASN A 10 -2.52 8.83 2.73
CA ASN A 10 -1.43 9.74 2.36
C ASN A 10 -1.89 11.20 2.21
N PHE A 11 -3.17 11.45 1.93
CA PHE A 11 -3.72 12.80 1.82
C PHE A 11 -3.89 13.46 3.20
N HIS A 12 -4.24 12.69 4.21
CA HIS A 12 -4.42 13.13 5.60
C HIS A 12 -3.33 12.60 6.54
N TYR A 13 -2.11 12.36 6.07
CA TYR A 13 -1.05 11.68 6.85
C TYR A 13 -0.65 12.37 8.18
N MET A 14 -1.08 13.63 8.40
CA MET A 14 -0.89 14.38 9.64
C MET A 14 -2.06 14.25 10.63
N ASP A 15 -3.15 13.60 10.24
CA ASP A 15 -4.32 13.33 11.06
C ASP A 15 -4.41 11.83 11.37
N GLU A 16 -3.83 11.44 12.49
CA GLU A 16 -3.84 10.04 12.95
C GLU A 16 -5.26 9.53 13.27
N SER A 17 -6.29 10.40 13.32
CA SER A 17 -7.68 9.98 13.54
C SER A 17 -8.33 9.33 12.31
N GLU A 18 -7.73 9.50 11.13
CA GLU A 18 -8.17 8.85 9.88
C GLU A 18 -7.57 7.44 9.70
N ARG A 19 -6.63 7.02 10.57
CA ARG A 19 -6.08 5.66 10.53
C ARG A 19 -7.17 4.64 10.88
N TYR A 20 -7.37 3.67 10.01
CA TYR A 20 -8.24 2.52 10.30
C TYR A 20 -7.46 1.20 10.32
N GLU A 21 -8.06 0.16 10.89
CA GLU A 21 -7.50 -1.19 10.88
C GLU A 21 -8.25 -2.03 9.83
N LEU A 22 -7.53 -2.51 8.82
CA LEU A 22 -8.07 -3.39 7.78
C LEU A 22 -8.43 -4.77 8.37
N GLY A 23 -7.64 -5.25 9.33
CA GLY A 23 -7.89 -6.48 10.07
C GLY A 23 -6.63 -7.18 10.59
N GLU A 24 -6.85 -8.37 11.13
CA GLU A 24 -5.79 -9.26 11.63
C GLU A 24 -5.66 -10.52 10.76
N PHE A 25 -4.42 -10.98 10.58
CA PHE A 25 -4.05 -12.09 9.72
C PHE A 25 -3.18 -13.10 10.47
N ASP A 26 -3.31 -14.37 10.10
CA ASP A 26 -2.58 -15.49 10.69
C ASP A 26 -1.12 -15.52 10.25
N THR A 27 -0.82 -15.03 9.03
CA THR A 27 0.53 -15.11 8.45
C THR A 27 0.98 -13.78 7.86
N LEU A 28 2.30 -13.62 7.73
CA LEU A 28 2.89 -12.43 7.12
C LEU A 28 2.47 -12.32 5.64
N GLU A 29 2.45 -13.43 4.91
CA GLU A 29 2.12 -13.44 3.49
C GLU A 29 0.70 -12.94 3.25
N THR A 30 -0.26 -13.36 4.09
CA THR A 30 -1.66 -12.95 3.97
C THR A 30 -1.86 -11.48 4.33
N ALA A 31 -1.17 -10.97 5.35
CA ALA A 31 -1.17 -9.55 5.68
C ALA A 31 -0.58 -8.69 4.54
N VAL A 32 0.60 -9.06 4.02
CA VAL A 32 1.25 -8.35 2.92
C VAL A 32 0.41 -8.41 1.65
N ALA A 33 -0.21 -9.54 1.33
CA ALA A 33 -1.12 -9.65 0.20
C ALA A 33 -2.32 -8.68 0.33
N ALA A 34 -2.85 -8.50 1.54
CA ALA A 34 -3.91 -7.54 1.78
C ALA A 34 -3.45 -6.08 1.58
N CYS A 35 -2.25 -5.72 2.05
CA CYS A 35 -1.65 -4.41 1.79
C CYS A 35 -1.46 -4.17 0.28
N LYS A 36 -0.89 -5.14 -0.43
CA LYS A 36 -0.63 -5.06 -1.88
C LYS A 36 -1.92 -4.85 -2.67
N ARG A 37 -3.01 -5.51 -2.28
CA ARG A 37 -4.32 -5.37 -2.93
C ARG A 37 -4.84 -3.94 -2.89
N ILE A 38 -4.72 -3.24 -1.75
CA ILE A 38 -5.13 -1.83 -1.62
C ILE A 38 -4.33 -0.97 -2.60
N VAL A 39 -3.00 -1.13 -2.61
CA VAL A 39 -2.12 -0.38 -3.52
C VAL A 39 -2.44 -0.69 -4.99
N ASP A 40 -2.61 -1.96 -5.34
CA ASP A 40 -3.00 -2.41 -6.69
C ASP A 40 -4.32 -1.77 -7.13
N GLU A 41 -5.34 -1.79 -6.28
CA GLU A 41 -6.65 -1.20 -6.56
C GLU A 41 -6.54 0.30 -6.88
N PHE A 42 -5.74 1.05 -6.10
CA PHE A 42 -5.47 2.45 -6.38
C PHE A 42 -4.75 2.65 -7.71
N LEU A 43 -3.62 1.95 -7.93
CA LEU A 43 -2.79 2.13 -9.12
C LEU A 43 -3.54 1.76 -10.40
N ILE A 44 -4.27 0.64 -10.39
CA ILE A 44 -5.06 0.18 -11.55
C ILE A 44 -6.19 1.15 -11.86
N SER A 45 -6.87 1.68 -10.84
CA SER A 45 -8.00 2.60 -11.03
C SER A 45 -7.57 3.99 -11.52
N ASN A 46 -6.36 4.41 -11.19
CA ASN A 46 -5.85 5.74 -11.54
C ASN A 46 -4.94 5.75 -12.78
N TYR A 47 -4.45 4.60 -13.23
CA TYR A 47 -3.67 4.51 -14.47
C TYR A 47 -4.47 4.98 -15.68
N ARG A 48 -3.81 5.74 -16.55
CA ARG A 48 -4.31 6.15 -17.87
C ARG A 48 -3.26 5.82 -18.93
N PRO A 49 -3.66 5.33 -20.12
CA PRO A 49 -2.71 5.08 -21.21
C PRO A 49 -1.83 6.29 -21.50
N GLY A 50 -0.52 6.05 -21.58
CA GLY A 50 0.49 7.10 -21.79
C GLY A 50 1.03 7.76 -20.52
N MET A 51 0.52 7.43 -19.33
CA MET A 51 1.14 7.85 -18.07
C MET A 51 2.47 7.13 -17.83
N THR A 52 3.43 7.87 -17.29
CA THR A 52 4.68 7.31 -16.76
C THR A 52 4.46 6.70 -15.37
N ALA A 53 5.32 5.75 -15.00
CA ALA A 53 5.30 5.16 -13.66
C ALA A 53 5.47 6.21 -12.55
N GLY A 54 6.28 7.24 -12.80
CA GLY A 54 6.48 8.35 -11.86
C GLY A 54 5.23 9.21 -11.65
N GLU A 55 4.44 9.47 -12.70
CA GLU A 55 3.16 10.18 -12.57
C GLU A 55 2.14 9.35 -11.80
N LEU A 56 2.08 8.04 -12.07
CA LEU A 56 1.17 7.14 -11.37
C LEU A 56 1.54 6.99 -9.89
N TYR A 57 2.82 6.76 -9.59
CA TYR A 57 3.33 6.73 -8.22
C TYR A 57 3.13 8.07 -7.51
N GLY A 58 3.33 9.19 -8.21
CA GLY A 58 3.06 10.52 -7.67
C GLY A 58 1.62 10.67 -7.18
N GLN A 59 0.64 10.20 -7.96
CA GLN A 59 -0.76 10.20 -7.51
C GLN A 59 -0.97 9.34 -6.26
N TYR A 60 -0.37 8.15 -6.21
CA TYR A 60 -0.43 7.30 -5.01
C TYR A 60 0.18 7.98 -3.78
N ALA A 61 1.33 8.62 -3.94
CA ALA A 61 2.02 9.29 -2.84
C ALA A 61 1.25 10.47 -2.23
N PHE A 62 0.30 11.05 -2.97
CA PHE A 62 -0.54 12.16 -2.49
C PHE A 62 -1.96 11.74 -2.10
N PHE A 63 -2.52 10.71 -2.73
CA PHE A 63 -3.95 10.38 -2.63
C PHE A 63 -4.24 8.89 -2.34
N GLY A 64 -3.20 8.05 -2.33
CA GLY A 64 -3.34 6.63 -2.07
C GLY A 64 -3.32 6.32 -0.57
N GLU A 65 -3.81 5.15 -0.23
CA GLU A 65 -3.71 4.61 1.12
C GLU A 65 -2.33 3.96 1.34
N ASP A 66 -1.74 4.12 2.53
CA ASP A 66 -0.44 3.57 2.94
C ASP A 66 -0.61 2.46 3.99
N PRO A 67 -0.97 1.23 3.57
CA PRO A 67 -1.12 0.10 4.48
C PRO A 67 0.24 -0.44 4.94
N PHE A 68 0.37 -0.73 6.23
CA PHE A 68 1.58 -1.34 6.79
C PHE A 68 1.25 -2.53 7.68
N VAL A 69 2.24 -3.39 7.94
CA VAL A 69 2.02 -4.61 8.74
C VAL A 69 2.67 -4.47 10.10
N VAL A 70 1.88 -4.66 11.15
CA VAL A 70 2.34 -4.69 12.54
C VAL A 70 2.29 -6.11 13.07
N TYR A 71 3.43 -6.63 13.49
CA TYR A 71 3.49 -7.93 14.15
C TYR A 71 3.39 -7.78 15.67
N SER A 72 2.52 -8.57 16.29
CA SER A 72 2.33 -8.58 17.76
C SER A 72 3.41 -9.35 18.54
N GLY A 73 4.34 -10.02 17.85
CA GLY A 73 5.49 -10.70 18.45
C GLY A 73 6.78 -9.87 18.40
N GLN A 74 7.93 -10.54 18.46
CA GLN A 74 9.24 -9.89 18.30
C GLN A 74 9.65 -9.85 16.82
N GLY A 75 10.24 -8.72 16.39
CA GLY A 75 10.77 -8.52 15.03
C GLY A 75 10.06 -7.40 14.26
N SER A 76 10.67 -6.96 13.16
CA SER A 76 10.06 -6.03 12.21
C SER A 76 9.55 -6.80 10.98
N VAL A 77 8.53 -6.24 10.33
CA VAL A 77 8.04 -6.75 9.06
C VAL A 77 8.71 -5.96 7.92
N PRO A 78 9.42 -6.62 6.98
CA PRO A 78 10.10 -5.95 5.88
C PRO A 78 9.12 -5.68 4.73
N PHE A 79 8.12 -4.81 4.95
CA PHE A 79 7.18 -4.40 3.92
C PHE A 79 6.96 -2.89 3.97
N SER A 80 6.93 -2.27 2.79
CA SER A 80 6.67 -0.85 2.57
C SER A 80 5.69 -0.75 1.40
N ALA A 81 4.51 -0.18 1.64
CA ALA A 81 3.52 0.00 0.58
C ALA A 81 3.98 1.02 -0.46
N ARG A 82 4.77 2.02 -0.06
CA ARG A 82 5.41 2.98 -0.98
C ARG A 82 6.41 2.33 -1.93
N ASP A 83 7.31 1.48 -1.40
CA ASP A 83 8.29 0.78 -2.24
C ASP A 83 7.57 -0.16 -3.22
N TYR A 84 6.56 -0.88 -2.71
CA TYR A 84 5.72 -1.73 -3.54
C TYR A 84 4.97 -0.93 -4.62
N ALA A 85 4.41 0.24 -4.29
CA ALA A 85 3.69 1.08 -5.24
C ALA A 85 4.60 1.57 -6.38
N ALA A 86 5.85 1.93 -6.07
CA ALA A 86 6.83 2.32 -7.07
C ALA A 86 7.14 1.17 -8.04
N GLU A 87 7.49 -0.01 -7.53
CA GLU A 87 7.77 -1.21 -8.34
C GLU A 87 6.55 -1.62 -9.18
N ARG A 88 5.37 -1.59 -8.58
CA ARG A 88 4.13 -2.01 -9.24
C ARG A 88 3.67 -1.02 -10.31
N GLY A 89 3.87 0.27 -10.08
CA GLY A 89 3.62 1.32 -11.07
C GLY A 89 4.46 1.14 -12.33
N GLU A 90 5.74 0.76 -12.19
CA GLU A 90 6.59 0.41 -13.34
C GLU A 90 6.00 -0.74 -14.15
N GLN A 91 5.61 -1.84 -13.48
CA GLN A 91 5.02 -3.00 -14.15
C GLN A 91 3.75 -2.63 -14.92
N ILE A 92 2.83 -1.90 -14.29
CA ILE A 92 1.56 -1.49 -14.93
C ILE A 92 1.81 -0.63 -16.17
N CYS A 93 2.73 0.33 -16.09
CA CYS A 93 3.07 1.20 -17.22
C CYS A 93 3.86 0.48 -18.34
N HIS A 94 4.53 -0.63 -18.05
CA HIS A 94 5.23 -1.45 -19.06
C HIS A 94 4.32 -2.47 -19.76
N GLU A 95 3.28 -2.95 -19.10
CA GLU A 95 2.36 -3.97 -19.63
C GLU A 95 1.22 -3.41 -20.49
N ARG A 96 1.05 -2.08 -20.56
CA ARG A 96 -0.13 -1.40 -21.13
C ARG A 96 0.22 -0.28 -22.11
#